data_AF-A0A812Y1X9-F1
#
_entry.id   AF-A0A812Y1X9-F1
#
_cell.length_a   1.000
_cell.length_b   1.000
_cell.length_c   1.000
_cell.angle_alpha   90.00
_cell.angle_beta   90.00
_cell.angle_gamma   90.00
#
_symmetry.space_group_name_H-M   'P 1'
#
loop_
_entity.id
_entity.type
_entity.pdbx_description
1 polymer ?
#
loop_
_entity_poly.entity_id
_entity_poly.type
_entity_poly.pdbx_seq_one_letter_code
_entity_poly.pdbx_strand_id
1 'polypeptide(L)'
;DASFGGAAMTEMSAALRRMVAPGDPEVVEHIAGLLSNPAFAVRHAAMQALPHVVAKGDAAAIDMILARVDDKDVEIREEAIRALAQVASE
;
A
#
# COMPACT_ATOMS: atom_id res chain seq x y z
N ASP A 1 18.85 8.70 9.61
CA ASP A 1 19.24 7.28 9.60
C ASP A 1 17.97 6.44 9.48
N ALA A 2 17.47 6.31 8.24
CA ALA A 2 16.13 5.81 7.92
C ALA A 2 16.18 4.46 7.19
N SER A 3 17.21 3.65 7.46
CA SER A 3 17.43 2.39 6.76
C SER A 3 16.84 1.16 7.47
N PHE A 4 15.99 1.34 8.48
CA PHE A 4 15.49 0.22 9.30
C PHE A 4 14.41 -0.64 8.61
N GLY A 5 13.92 -0.28 7.42
CA GLY A 5 12.68 -0.89 6.90
C GLY A 5 12.76 -1.65 5.59
N GLY A 6 13.73 -1.36 4.71
CA GLY A 6 13.62 -1.76 3.30
C GLY A 6 13.52 -3.27 3.07
N ALA A 7 14.49 -4.04 3.58
CA ALA A 7 14.53 -5.48 3.38
C ALA A 7 13.43 -6.22 4.16
N ALA A 8 13.24 -5.89 5.45
CA ALA A 8 12.23 -6.53 6.29
C ALA A 8 10.79 -6.28 5.81
N MET A 9 10.49 -5.08 5.31
CA MET A 9 9.19 -4.78 4.72
C MET A 9 8.99 -5.47 3.36
N THR A 10 10.05 -5.60 2.56
CA THR A 10 9.99 -6.33 1.29
C THR A 10 9.76 -7.83 1.52
N GLU A 11 10.37 -8.40 2.55
CA GLU A 11 10.11 -9.79 2.96
C GLU A 11 8.69 -9.95 3.49
N MET A 12 8.19 -8.99 4.27
CA MET A 12 6.80 -8.99 4.75
C MET A 12 5.80 -8.90 3.59
N SER A 13 6.02 -8.02 2.62
CA SER A 13 5.13 -7.88 1.46
C SER A 13 5.17 -9.11 0.54
N ALA A 14 6.34 -9.74 0.39
CA ALA A 14 6.48 -11.00 -0.33
C ALA A 14 5.81 -12.17 0.41
N ALA A 15 5.89 -12.20 1.73
CA ALA A 15 5.19 -13.17 2.56
C ALA A 15 3.67 -13.01 2.45
N LEU A 16 3.16 -11.78 2.53
CA LEU A 16 1.74 -11.47 2.35
C LEU A 16 1.24 -11.90 0.96
N ARG A 17 2.00 -11.62 -0.11
CA ARG A 17 1.72 -12.09 -1.47
C ARG A 17 1.62 -13.61 -1.60
N ARG A 18 2.38 -14.37 -0.80
CA ARG A 18 2.35 -15.84 -0.80
C ARG A 18 1.20 -16.41 0.02
N MET A 19 0.69 -15.66 0.99
CA MET A 19 -0.35 -16.11 1.92
C MET A 19 -1.75 -15.69 1.48
N VAL A 20 -1.87 -14.65 0.66
CA VAL A 20 -3.14 -14.01 0.29
C VAL A 20 -3.34 -14.08 -1.22
N ALA A 21 -4.54 -14.44 -1.67
CA ALA A 21 -4.89 -14.34 -3.08
C ALA A 21 -4.87 -12.86 -3.52
N PRO A 22 -4.27 -12.50 -4.66
CA PRO A 22 -4.33 -11.12 -5.16
C PRO A 22 -5.79 -10.63 -5.24
N GLY A 23 -6.07 -9.49 -4.61
CA GLY A 23 -7.42 -8.92 -4.53
C GLY A 23 -8.33 -9.58 -3.48
N ASP A 24 -7.78 -10.29 -2.50
CA ASP A 24 -8.59 -10.79 -1.37
C ASP A 24 -9.29 -9.62 -0.65
N PRO A 25 -10.63 -9.57 -0.68
CA PRO A 25 -11.38 -8.43 -0.19
C PRO A 25 -11.18 -8.20 1.31
N GLU A 26 -10.98 -9.26 2.12
CA GLU A 26 -10.75 -9.10 3.56
C GLU A 26 -9.41 -8.41 3.83
N VAL A 27 -8.38 -8.76 3.05
CA VAL A 27 -7.04 -8.16 3.21
C VAL A 27 -7.01 -6.73 2.69
N VAL A 28 -7.67 -6.46 1.56
CA VAL A 28 -7.78 -5.11 1.01
C VAL A 28 -8.53 -4.20 1.98
N GLU A 29 -9.64 -4.65 2.57
CA GLU A 29 -10.40 -3.90 3.57
C GLU A 29 -9.56 -3.64 4.83
N HIS A 30 -8.80 -4.63 5.29
CA HIS A 30 -7.93 -4.47 6.45
C HIS A 30 -6.85 -3.40 6.20
N ILE A 31 -6.19 -3.45 5.04
CA ILE A 31 -5.20 -2.42 4.65
C ILE A 31 -5.87 -1.05 4.51
N ALA A 32 -7.07 -0.97 3.95
CA ALA A 32 -7.83 0.28 3.85
C ALA A 32 -8.05 0.94 5.22
N GLY A 33 -8.34 0.13 6.26
CA GLY A 33 -8.41 0.62 7.64
C GLY A 33 -7.09 1.19 8.15
N LEU A 34 -5.97 0.54 7.83
CA LEU A 34 -4.62 1.00 8.21
C LEU A 34 -4.23 2.32 7.53
N LEU A 35 -4.74 2.59 6.33
CA LEU A 35 -4.54 3.86 5.62
C LEU A 35 -5.18 5.07 6.30
N SER A 36 -6.07 4.87 7.27
CA SER A 36 -6.66 5.96 8.05
C SER A 36 -6.05 6.07 9.46
N ASN A 37 -4.99 5.32 9.74
CA ASN A 37 -4.38 5.30 11.07
C ASN A 37 -3.72 6.66 11.41
N PRO A 38 -3.88 7.18 12.66
CA PRO A 38 -3.25 8.43 13.05
C PRO A 38 -1.72 8.37 13.00
N ALA A 39 -1.11 7.21 13.22
CA ALA A 39 0.33 7.02 13.17
C ALA A 39 0.84 6.98 11.72
N PHE A 40 1.73 7.92 11.39
CA PHE A 40 2.38 8.00 10.08
C PHE A 40 3.01 6.67 9.64
N ALA A 41 3.79 6.02 10.51
CA ALA A 41 4.48 4.78 10.19
C ALA A 41 3.52 3.65 9.76
N VAL A 42 2.32 3.60 10.34
CA VAL A 42 1.29 2.60 9.99
C VAL A 42 0.70 2.90 8.63
N ARG A 43 0.35 4.17 8.35
CA ARG A 43 -0.17 4.57 7.03
C ARG A 43 0.86 4.33 5.92
N HIS A 44 2.12 4.64 6.20
CA HIS A 44 3.22 4.45 5.25
C HIS A 44 3.41 2.96 4.94
N ALA A 45 3.48 2.10 5.96
CA ALA A 45 3.58 0.65 5.78
C ALA A 45 2.40 0.08 4.98
N ALA A 46 1.18 0.56 5.26
CA ALA A 46 -0.01 0.15 4.53
C ALA A 46 0.02 0.59 3.06
N MET A 47 0.47 1.80 2.76
CA MET A 47 0.63 2.29 1.38
C MET A 47 1.67 1.47 0.60
N GLN A 48 2.77 1.10 1.25
CA GLN A 48 3.80 0.24 0.64
C GLN A 48 3.30 -1.18 0.38
N ALA A 49 2.47 -1.74 1.27
CA ALA A 49 1.96 -3.10 1.14
C ALA A 49 0.84 -3.22 0.09
N LEU A 50 0.07 -2.16 -0.13
CA LEU A 50 -1.15 -2.20 -0.93
C LEU A 50 -0.93 -2.67 -2.39
N PRO A 51 0.05 -2.15 -3.17
CA PRO A 51 0.36 -2.66 -4.51
C PRO A 51 0.76 -4.14 -4.54
N HIS A 52 1.11 -4.69 -3.39
CA HIS A 52 1.49 -6.07 -3.27
C HIS A 52 0.30 -7.02 -3.12
N VAL A 53 -0.84 -6.57 -2.61
CA VAL A 53 -1.98 -7.45 -2.35
C VAL A 53 -3.16 -7.23 -3.29
N VAL A 54 -3.17 -6.14 -4.06
CA VAL A 54 -4.24 -5.83 -5.03
C VAL A 54 -3.89 -6.36 -6.42
N ALA A 55 -4.93 -6.63 -7.22
CA ALA A 55 -4.76 -6.93 -8.63
C ALA A 55 -4.35 -5.66 -9.40
N LYS A 56 -3.47 -5.82 -10.40
CA LYS A 56 -3.20 -4.74 -11.35
C LYS A 56 -4.48 -4.36 -12.08
N GLY A 57 -4.70 -3.06 -12.27
CA GLY A 57 -5.90 -2.52 -12.90
C GLY A 57 -7.17 -2.57 -12.03
N ASP A 58 -7.07 -2.96 -10.76
CA ASP A 58 -8.21 -2.93 -9.84
C ASP A 58 -8.63 -1.48 -9.57
N ALA A 59 -9.79 -1.09 -10.09
CA ALA A 59 -10.33 0.26 -9.97
C ALA A 59 -10.53 0.67 -8.50
N ALA A 60 -10.96 -0.25 -7.63
CA ALA A 60 -11.19 0.06 -6.22
C ALA A 60 -9.86 0.34 -5.50
N ALA A 61 -8.82 -0.44 -5.82
CA ALA A 61 -7.47 -0.19 -5.32
C ALA A 61 -6.91 1.14 -5.82
N ILE A 62 -7.11 1.46 -7.10
CA ILE A 62 -6.66 2.72 -7.71
C ILE A 62 -7.33 3.91 -7.02
N ASP A 63 -8.65 3.87 -6.81
CA ASP A 63 -9.39 4.94 -6.12
C ASP A 63 -8.90 5.12 -4.67
N MET A 64 -8.61 4.02 -3.98
CA MET A 64 -8.08 4.06 -2.62
C MET A 64 -6.69 4.71 -2.56
N ILE A 65 -5.82 4.42 -3.53
CA ILE A 65 -4.49 5.05 -3.61
C ILE A 65 -4.61 6.52 -4.02
N LEU A 66 -5.48 6.84 -4.99
CA LEU A 66 -5.76 8.21 -5.41
C LEU A 66 -6.22 9.08 -4.22
N ALA A 67 -7.01 8.52 -3.30
CA ALA A 67 -7.45 9.25 -2.12
C ALA A 67 -6.30 9.62 -1.15
N ARG A 68 -5.08 9.11 -1.35
CA ARG A 68 -3.88 9.38 -0.54
C ARG A 68 -2.87 10.31 -1.22
N VAL A 69 -3.10 10.73 -2.47
CA VAL A 69 -2.25 11.71 -3.15
C VAL A 69 -2.34 13.11 -2.55
N ASP A 70 -3.33 13.36 -1.70
CA ASP A 70 -3.53 14.61 -0.93
C ASP A 70 -3.36 14.40 0.59
N ASP A 71 -2.64 13.34 1.01
CA ASP A 71 -2.36 13.13 2.44
C ASP A 71 -1.50 14.28 3.01
N LYS A 72 -1.73 14.59 4.29
CA LYS A 72 -1.00 15.64 5.02
C LYS A 72 0.52 15.40 4.99
N ASP A 73 0.96 14.15 5.00
CA ASP A 73 2.36 13.77 5.06
C ASP A 73 2.93 13.60 3.64
N VAL A 74 4.00 14.34 3.33
CA VAL A 74 4.64 14.37 1.99
C VAL A 74 5.05 12.96 1.53
N GLU A 75 5.62 12.17 2.43
CA GLU A 75 6.09 10.82 2.15
C GLU A 75 4.95 9.88 1.74
N ILE A 76 3.74 10.05 2.30
CA ILE A 76 2.55 9.29 1.89
C ILE A 76 2.11 9.68 0.48
N ARG A 77 2.15 10.98 0.15
CA ARG A 77 1.79 11.45 -1.21
C ARG A 77 2.73 10.89 -2.26
N GLU A 78 4.04 10.90 -1.98
CA GLU A 78 5.04 10.31 -2.88
C GLU A 78 4.85 8.81 -3.05
N GLU A 79 4.61 8.09 -1.95
CA GLU A 79 4.39 6.64 -2.00
C GLU A 79 3.08 6.29 -2.73
N ALA A 80 2.03 7.08 -2.58
CA ALA A 80 0.78 6.91 -3.33
C ALA A 80 1.00 7.02 -4.85
N ILE A 81 1.82 7.98 -5.30
CA ILE A 81 2.16 8.12 -6.73
C ILE A 81 2.94 6.89 -7.23
N ARG A 82 3.90 6.39 -6.44
CA ARG A 82 4.65 5.17 -6.77
C ARG A 82 3.75 3.93 -6.80
N ALA A 83 2.83 3.81 -5.85
CA ALA A 83 1.84 2.75 -5.78
C ALA A 83 0.93 2.76 -7.01
N LEU A 84 0.43 3.93 -7.44
CA LEU A 84 -0.34 4.07 -8.68
C LEU A 84 0.43 3.59 -9.89
N ALA A 85 1.71 3.95 -10.01
CA ALA A 85 2.55 3.49 -11.12
C ALA A 85 2.66 1.96 -11.15
N GLN A 86 2.69 1.28 -10.00
CA GLN A 86 2.77 -0.18 -9.91
C GLN A 86 1.44 -0.89 -10.21
N VAL A 87 0.31 -0.33 -9.78
CA VAL A 87 -1.00 -0.97 -9.95
C VAL A 87 -1.68 -0.62 -11.27
N ALA A 88 -1.37 0.54 -11.85
CA ALA A 88 -1.97 1.01 -13.11
C ALA A 88 -1.22 0.52 -14.36
N SER A 89 -0.02 -0.06 -14.20
CA SER A 89 0.73 -0.61 -15.32
C SER A 89 0.41 -2.10 -15.52
N GLU A 90 0.05 -2.46 -16.76
CA GLU A 90 -0.25 -3.83 -17.22
C GLU A 90 0.89 -4.82 -16.89
#